data_AF-A0A7K0LRD3-F1
#
_entry.id   AF-A0A7K0LRD3-F1
#
_cell.length_a   1.000
_cell.length_b   1.000
_cell.length_c   1.000
_cell.angle_alpha   90.00
_cell.angle_beta   90.00
_cell.angle_gamma   90.00
#
_symmetry.space_group_name_H-M   'P 1'
#
loop_
_entity.id
_entity.type
_entity.pdbx_description
1 polymer ?
#
loop_
_entity_poly.entity_id
_entity_poly.type
_entity_poly.pdbx_seq_one_letter_code
_entity_poly.pdbx_strand_id
1 'polypeptide(L)' 'ADHGATPAQVALAWVLAQGPQVIPIPGTKRSDRLRENAAAADLTLSVDELRQLTDLPSAEGTRY' A
#
# COMPACT_ATOMS: atom_id res chain seq x y z
N ALA A 1 -7.41 0.10 12.31
CA ALA A 1 -8.03 1.43 12.43
C ALA A 1 -8.59 1.81 11.06
N ASP A 2 -9.63 2.63 10.99
CA ASP A 2 -10.08 3.17 9.71
C ASP A 2 -9.32 4.47 9.45
N HIS A 3 -8.36 4.41 8.51
CA HIS A 3 -7.52 5.55 8.14
C HIS A 3 -8.21 6.52 7.18
N GLY A 4 -9.46 6.23 6.73
CA GLY A 4 -10.10 6.97 5.65
C GLY A 4 -9.33 6.89 4.32
N ALA A 5 -8.45 5.90 4.20
CA ALA A 5 -7.57 5.69 3.06
C ALA A 5 -8.17 4.66 2.08
N THR A 6 -7.85 4.80 0.80
CA THR A 6 -8.25 3.79 -0.19
C THR A 6 -7.44 2.50 -0.01
N PRO A 7 -7.95 1.35 -0.48
CA PRO A 7 -7.17 0.11 -0.46
C PRO A 7 -5.82 0.21 -1.16
N ALA A 8 -5.72 1.02 -2.23
CA ALA A 8 -4.45 1.23 -2.94
C ALA A 8 -3.44 2.00 -2.07
N GLN A 9 -3.90 2.98 -1.29
CA GLN A 9 -3.05 3.71 -0.35
C GLN A 9 -2.54 2.80 0.76
N VAL A 10 -3.40 1.96 1.33
CA VAL A 10 -3.00 0.99 2.37
C VAL A 10 -1.96 0.01 1.83
N ALA A 11 -2.18 -0.52 0.62
CA ALA A 11 -1.24 -1.44 -0.01
C ALA A 11 0.14 -0.77 -0.27
N LEU A 12 0.16 0.45 -0.80
CA LEU A 12 1.41 1.19 -1.06
C LEU A 12 2.14 1.58 0.23
N ALA A 13 1.41 1.99 1.27
CA ALA A 13 1.98 2.30 2.58
C ALA A 13 2.63 1.06 3.21
N TRP A 14 2.01 -0.12 3.07
CA TRP A 14 2.61 -1.38 3.53
C TRP A 14 3.89 -1.74 2.76
N VAL A 15 3.92 -1.52 1.43
CA VAL A 15 5.14 -1.74 0.62
C VAL A 15 6.27 -0.80 1.06
N LEU A 16 5.96 0.48 1.26
CA LEU A 16 6.94 1.48 1.75
C LEU A 16 7.48 1.11 3.14
N ALA A 17 6.65 0.52 4.00
CA ALA A 17 7.03 0.11 5.36
C ALA A 17 8.01 -1.08 5.40
N GLN A 18 8.24 -1.80 4.29
CA GLN A 18 9.16 -2.95 4.24
C GLN A 18 10.64 -2.55 4.34
N GLY A 19 10.96 -1.27 4.15
CA GLY A 19 12.31 -0.75 4.39
C GLY A 19 12.62 0.51 3.56
N PRO A 20 13.60 1.32 3.98
CA PRO A 20 13.94 2.58 3.31
C PRO A 20 14.44 2.41 1.86
N GLN A 21 14.89 1.20 1.50
CA GLN A 21 15.32 0.85 0.16
C GLN A 21 14.18 0.39 -0.77
N VAL A 22 12.95 0.27 -0.26
CA VAL A 22 11.80 -0.23 -1.00
C VAL A 22 11.01 0.94 -1.59
N ILE A 23 11.13 1.13 -2.90
CA ILE A 23 10.45 2.21 -3.63
C ILE A 23 9.44 1.61 -4.62
N PRO A 24 8.12 1.66 -4.33
CA PRO A 24 7.11 1.18 -5.26
C PRO A 24 7.03 2.09 -6.50
N ILE A 25 6.81 1.49 -7.68
CA ILE A 25 6.61 2.21 -8.95
C ILE A 25 5.18 1.94 -9.45
N PRO A 26 4.14 2.51 -8.80
CA PRO A 26 2.77 2.22 -9.17
C PRO A 26 2.42 2.89 -10.51
N GLY A 27 2.13 2.06 -11.51
CA GLY A 27 1.69 2.53 -12.82
C GLY A 27 0.23 3.00 -12.81
N THR A 28 -0.04 4.18 -13.37
CA THR A 28 -1.40 4.65 -13.66
C THR A 28 -1.42 5.57 -14.87
N LYS A 29 -2.55 5.60 -15.59
CA LYS A 29 -2.80 6.54 -16.69
C LYS A 29 -3.72 7.70 -16.29
N ARG A 30 -4.21 7.72 -15.04
CA ARG A 30 -5.18 8.72 -14.57
C ARG A 30 -4.58 9.57 -13.45
N SER A 31 -4.80 10.89 -13.54
CA SER A 31 -4.19 11.85 -12.63
C SER A 31 -4.76 11.82 -11.21
N ASP A 32 -6.03 11.46 -11.06
CA ASP A 32 -6.68 11.20 -9.76
C ASP A 32 -5.96 10.05 -9.03
N ARG A 33 -5.72 8.94 -9.72
CA ARG A 33 -5.00 7.78 -9.19
C ARG A 33 -3.53 8.07 -8.89
N LEU A 34 -2.90 8.95 -9.67
CA LEU A 34 -1.54 9.41 -9.36
C LEU A 34 -1.51 10.12 -8.00
N ARG A 35 -2.45 11.03 -7.74
CA ARG A 35 -2.56 11.75 -6.46
C ARG A 35 -2.90 10.80 -5.32
N GLU A 36 -3.84 9.89 -5.53
CA GLU A 36 -4.21 8.84 -4.57
C GLU A 36 -2.98 8.00 -4.17
N ASN A 37 -2.22 7.50 -5.15
CA ASN A 37 -1.02 6.70 -4.91
C ASN A 37 0.07 7.50 -4.18
N ALA A 38 0.26 8.78 -4.53
CA ALA A 38 1.26 9.63 -3.88
C ALA A 38 0.94 9.87 -2.40
N ALA A 39 -0.33 10.07 -2.05
CA ALA A 39 -0.79 10.29 -0.68
C ALA A 39 -0.59 9.06 0.23
N ALA A 40 -0.26 7.88 -0.33
CA ALA A 40 0.10 6.71 0.47
C ALA A 40 1.40 6.90 1.28
N ALA A 41 2.30 7.79 0.84
CA ALA A 41 3.56 8.05 1.55
C ALA A 41 3.36 8.74 2.91
N ASP A 42 2.23 9.43 3.10
CA ASP A 42 1.87 10.11 4.34
C ASP A 42 1.11 9.19 5.32
N LEU A 43 0.76 7.97 4.88
CA LEU A 43 0.01 7.01 5.68
C LEU A 43 0.96 6.14 6.51
N THR A 44 0.89 6.27 7.84
CA THR A 44 1.64 5.40 8.77
C THR A 44 0.72 4.31 9.32
N LEU A 45 1.03 3.05 8.97
CA LEU A 45 0.33 1.89 9.51
C LEU A 45 0.89 1.54 10.90
N SER A 46 -0.01 1.17 11.82
CA SER A 46 0.39 0.66 13.13
C SER A 46 1.06 -0.71 13.02
N VAL A 47 1.79 -1.10 14.07
CA VAL A 47 2.46 -2.42 14.14
C VAL A 47 1.46 -3.58 13.96
N ASP A 48 0.26 -3.46 14.53
CA ASP A 48 -0.77 -4.49 14.41
C ASP A 48 -1.33 -4.58 12.99
N GLU A 49 -1.50 -3.45 12.30
CA GLU A 49 -1.94 -3.41 10.90
C GLU A 49 -0.88 -3.97 9.97
N LEU A 50 0.40 -3.64 10.19
CA LEU A 50 1.51 -4.23 9.46
C LEU A 50 1.54 -5.75 9.65
N ARG A 51 1.35 -6.24 10.88
CA ARG A 51 1.28 -7.69 11.16
C ARG A 51 0.12 -8.33 10.42
N GLN A 52 -1.08 -7.75 10.49
CA GLN A 52 -2.26 -8.26 9.80
C GLN A 52 -2.06 -8.36 8.28
N LEU A 53 -1.41 -7.36 7.67
CA LEU A 53 -1.15 -7.36 6.22
C LEU A 53 -0.06 -8.36 5.82
N THR A 54 0.96 -8.55 6.67
CA THR A 54 2.01 -9.55 6.44
C THR A 54 1.49 -10.99 6.56
N ASP A 55 0.51 -11.22 7.44
CA ASP A 55 -0.08 -12.54 7.68
C ASP A 55 -1.22 -12.89 6.69
N LEU A 56 -1.46 -12.05 5.67
CA LEU A 56 -2.45 -12.35 4.64
C LEU A 56 -2.07 -13.61 3.86
N PRO A 57 -3.07 -14.41 3.41
CA PRO A 57 -2.81 -15.53 2.53
C PRO A 57 -2.21 -15.04 1.21
N SER A 58 -1.46 -15.93 0.53
CA SER A 58 -0.95 -15.67 -0.80
C SER A 58 -2.07 -15.24 -1.75
N ALA A 59 -1.77 -14.30 -2.64
CA ALA A 59 -2.72 -13.83 -3.63
C ALA A 59 -3.26 -14.98 -4.50
N GLU A 60 -4.55 -14.94 -4.80
CA GLU A 60 -5.20 -15.87 -5.71
C GLU A 60 -5.25 -15.29 -7.14
N GLY A 61 -4.85 -16.08 -8.14
CA GLY A 61 -4.94 -15.69 -9.55
C GLY A 61 -3.67 -16.00 -10.35
N THR A 62 -3.70 -15.71 -11.65
CA THR A 62 -2.62 -16.04 -12.60
C THR A 62 -1.75 -14.85 -12.99
N ARG A 63 -1.96 -13.69 -12.38
CA ARG A 63 -1.20 -12.47 -12.69
C ARG A 63 -0.17 -12.22 -11.59
N TYR A 64 1.04 -12.76 -11.80
CA TYR A 64 2.23 -12.78 -10.94
C TYR A 64 1.96 -13.17 -9.48
#